data_AF-B7JY32-F1
#
_entry.id   AF-B7JY32-F1
#
_cell.length_a   1.000
_cell.length_b   1.000
_cell.length_c   1.000
_cell.angle_alpha   90.00
_cell.angle_beta   90.00
_cell.angle_gamma   90.00
#
_symmetry.space_group_name_H-M   'P 1'
#
loop_
_entity.id
_entity.type
_entity.pdbx_description
1 polymer ?
#
loop_
_entity_poly.entity_id
_entity_poly.type
_entity_poly.pdbx_seq_one_letter_code
_entity_poly.pdbx_strand_id
1 'polypeptide(L)'
;MNLPTSNTGADAVDVAIAQGIDLDGTPIDPAKLDLYNKVMGLEAKRQRSGVTNTMRSRIVRIGAKHIPKDELNQMLIDAGFVPLKDKEMAFYYK
;
A
#
# COMPACT_ATOMS: atom_id res chain seq x y z
N MET A 1 -3.35 -35.73 -16.17
CA MET A 1 -3.21 -34.45 -16.90
C MET A 1 -2.95 -33.37 -15.87
N ASN A 2 -1.78 -32.71 -15.94
CA ASN A 2 -1.42 -31.62 -15.03
C ASN A 2 -1.95 -30.32 -15.65
N LEU A 3 -2.91 -29.66 -15.00
CA LEU A 3 -3.41 -28.35 -15.45
C LEU A 3 -2.31 -27.30 -15.23
N PRO A 4 -2.13 -26.34 -16.15
CA PRO A 4 -1.20 -25.24 -15.94
C PRO A 4 -1.72 -24.38 -14.78
N THR A 5 -0.90 -24.21 -13.74
CA THR A 5 -1.11 -23.18 -12.72
C THR A 5 -1.09 -21.83 -13.45
N SER A 6 -2.24 -21.19 -13.55
CA SER A 6 -2.35 -19.85 -14.09
C SER A 6 -1.57 -18.87 -13.21
N ASN A 7 -0.38 -18.45 -13.65
CA ASN A 7 0.45 -17.41 -13.01
C ASN A 7 -0.15 -16.00 -13.11
N THR A 8 -1.46 -15.90 -13.30
CA THR A 8 -2.14 -14.67 -13.66
C THR A 8 -3.31 -14.42 -12.72
N GLY A 9 -3.30 -13.24 -12.09
CA GLY A 9 -4.25 -12.82 -11.08
C GLY A 9 -3.56 -11.92 -10.05
N ALA A 10 -4.30 -10.99 -9.44
CA ALA A 10 -3.77 -10.09 -8.42
C ALA A 10 -3.16 -10.86 -7.23
N ASP A 11 -3.63 -12.08 -6.99
CA ASP A 11 -3.26 -12.91 -5.83
C ASP A 11 -2.24 -14.02 -6.15
N ALA A 12 -1.81 -14.16 -7.41
CA ALA A 12 -0.94 -15.27 -7.83
C ALA A 12 0.40 -15.30 -7.09
N VAL A 13 0.97 -14.11 -6.81
CA VAL A 13 2.22 -13.95 -6.05
C VAL A 13 2.02 -14.33 -4.59
N ASP A 14 0.90 -13.93 -3.97
CA ASP A 14 0.63 -14.24 -2.56
C ASP A 14 0.43 -15.75 -2.35
N VAL A 15 -0.23 -16.41 -3.29
CA VAL A 15 -0.39 -17.89 -3.28
C VAL A 15 0.97 -18.58 -3.42
N ALA A 16 1.83 -18.11 -4.33
CA ALA A 16 3.16 -18.68 -4.55
C ALA A 16 4.05 -18.53 -3.31
N ILE A 17 4.07 -17.35 -2.69
CA ILE A 17 4.79 -17.08 -1.43
C ILE A 17 4.28 -17.99 -0.31
N ALA A 18 2.96 -18.15 -0.16
CA ALA A 18 2.37 -19.04 0.84
C ALA A 18 2.75 -20.53 0.63
N GLN A 19 2.98 -20.92 -0.62
CA GLN A 19 3.46 -22.26 -0.99
C GLN A 19 4.98 -22.41 -0.92
N GLY A 20 5.74 -21.32 -0.73
CA GLY A 20 7.20 -21.33 -0.70
C GLY A 20 7.84 -21.57 -2.08
N ILE A 21 7.11 -21.26 -3.17
CA ILE A 21 7.59 -21.41 -4.55
C ILE A 21 7.46 -20.08 -5.30
N ASP A 22 8.31 -19.86 -6.29
CA ASP A 22 8.16 -18.77 -7.26
C ASP A 22 7.09 -19.14 -8.30
N LEU A 23 6.68 -18.19 -9.14
CA LEU A 23 5.67 -18.41 -10.18
C LEU A 23 6.12 -19.44 -11.22
N ASP A 24 7.42 -19.67 -11.39
CA ASP A 24 7.94 -20.73 -12.25
C ASP A 24 7.98 -22.11 -11.57
N GLY A 25 7.55 -22.20 -10.31
CA GLY A 25 7.54 -23.42 -9.51
C GLY A 25 8.87 -23.73 -8.81
N THR A 26 9.90 -22.90 -8.96
CA THR A 26 11.15 -23.08 -8.24
C THR A 26 10.99 -22.76 -6.75
N PRO A 27 11.72 -23.43 -5.83
CA PRO A 27 11.64 -23.10 -4.41
C PRO A 27 12.17 -21.69 -4.12
N ILE A 28 11.45 -20.94 -3.28
CA ILE A 28 11.97 -19.69 -2.72
C ILE A 28 13.06 -20.01 -1.68
N ASP A 29 14.14 -19.23 -1.69
CA ASP A 29 15.17 -19.29 -0.66
C ASP A 29 14.55 -19.16 0.75
N PRO A 30 14.75 -20.12 1.67
CA PRO A 30 14.18 -20.08 3.01
C PRO A 30 14.49 -18.78 3.77
N ALA A 31 15.69 -18.22 3.62
CA ALA A 31 16.07 -16.98 4.30
C ALA A 31 15.23 -15.78 3.83
N LYS A 32 14.84 -15.76 2.55
CA LYS A 32 13.95 -14.72 2.00
C LYS A 32 12.52 -14.89 2.52
N LEU A 33 12.03 -16.14 2.54
CA LEU A 33 10.69 -16.45 3.02
C LEU A 33 10.54 -16.13 4.51
N ASP A 34 11.54 -16.48 5.31
CA ASP A 34 11.59 -16.18 6.75
C ASP A 34 11.57 -14.66 7.00
N LEU A 35 12.36 -13.91 6.23
CA LEU A 35 12.38 -12.45 6.33
C LEU A 35 11.02 -11.85 5.97
N TYR A 36 10.41 -12.29 4.86
CA TYR A 36 9.08 -11.85 4.43
C TYR A 36 8.04 -12.11 5.52
N ASN A 37 7.96 -13.34 6.02
CA ASN A 37 7.00 -13.75 7.04
C ASN A 37 7.18 -12.96 8.34
N LYS A 38 8.42 -12.72 8.75
CA LYS A 38 8.73 -11.89 9.91
C LYS A 38 8.19 -10.47 9.75
N VAL A 39 8.46 -9.81 8.63
CA VAL A 39 8.02 -8.43 8.38
C VAL A 39 6.50 -8.33 8.24
N MET A 40 5.89 -9.26 7.52
CA MET A 40 4.42 -9.31 7.37
C MET A 40 3.70 -9.63 8.67
N GLY A 41 4.28 -10.50 9.51
CA GLY A 41 3.78 -10.73 10.86
C GLY A 41 3.84 -9.48 11.76
N LEU A 42 4.79 -8.57 11.54
CA LEU A 42 4.83 -7.27 12.24
C LEU A 42 3.72 -6.33 11.73
N GLU A 43 3.54 -6.23 10.41
CA GLU A 43 2.50 -5.38 9.82
C GLU A 43 1.08 -5.88 10.18
N ALA A 44 0.86 -7.19 10.25
CA ALA A 44 -0.42 -7.77 10.65
C ALA A 44 -0.86 -7.38 12.07
N LYS A 45 0.09 -7.05 12.96
CA LYS A 45 -0.19 -6.57 14.32
C LYS A 45 -0.48 -5.07 14.38
N ARG A 46 -0.29 -4.35 13.28
CA ARG A 46 -0.48 -2.92 13.24
C ARG A 46 -1.98 -2.59 13.26
N GLN A 47 -2.39 -1.73 14.18
CA GLN A 47 -3.71 -1.12 14.10
C GLN A 47 -3.78 -0.26 12.83
N ARG A 48 -4.70 -0.62 11.92
CA ARG A 48 -4.92 0.18 10.71
C ARG A 48 -5.49 1.54 11.09
N SER A 49 -5.06 2.58 10.37
CA SER A 49 -5.73 3.87 10.42
C SER A 49 -7.19 3.69 10.01
N GLY A 50 -8.12 4.24 10.80
CA GLY A 50 -9.54 4.25 10.46
C GLY A 50 -9.79 4.79 9.05
N VAL A 51 -10.94 4.41 8.45
CA VAL A 51 -11.27 4.68 7.04
C VAL A 51 -11.08 6.16 6.68
N THR A 52 -11.58 7.08 7.50
CA THR A 52 -11.47 8.54 7.28
C THR A 52 -10.02 9.01 7.19
N ASN A 53 -9.13 8.52 8.06
CA ASN A 53 -7.71 8.88 8.02
C ASN A 53 -7.05 8.34 6.76
N THR A 54 -7.39 7.11 6.37
CA THR A 54 -6.89 6.49 5.14
C THR A 54 -7.36 7.25 3.90
N MET A 55 -8.63 7.66 3.85
CA MET A 55 -9.19 8.49 2.79
C MET A 55 -8.42 9.82 2.69
N ARG A 56 -8.28 10.54 3.80
CA ARG A 56 -7.54 11.82 3.83
C ARG A 56 -6.11 11.64 3.31
N SER A 57 -5.37 10.66 3.82
CA SER A 57 -4.00 10.43 3.39
C SER A 57 -3.89 10.11 1.89
N ARG A 58 -4.87 9.38 1.32
CA ARG A 58 -4.93 9.12 -0.13
C ARG A 58 -5.23 10.40 -0.91
N ILE A 59 -6.19 11.21 -0.47
CA ILE A 59 -6.53 12.50 -1.07
C ILE A 59 -5.30 13.40 -1.08
N VAL A 60 -4.61 13.57 0.04
CA VAL A 60 -3.40 14.40 0.13
C VAL A 60 -2.32 13.89 -0.83
N ARG A 61 -1.99 12.60 -0.79
CA ARG A 61 -0.89 12.01 -1.57
C ARG A 61 -1.13 12.04 -3.09
N ILE A 62 -2.38 11.85 -3.52
CA ILE A 62 -2.73 11.80 -4.95
C ILE A 62 -3.10 13.20 -5.44
N GLY A 63 -3.94 13.92 -4.70
CA GLY A 63 -4.38 15.27 -5.02
C GLY A 63 -3.20 16.23 -5.19
N ALA A 64 -2.15 16.13 -4.37
CA ALA A 64 -1.00 17.01 -4.50
C ALA A 64 -0.20 16.86 -5.81
N LYS A 65 -0.43 15.79 -6.58
CA LYS A 65 0.15 15.61 -7.91
C LYS A 65 -0.61 16.36 -9.01
N HIS A 66 -1.83 16.81 -8.72
CA HIS A 66 -2.79 17.27 -9.73
C HIS A 66 -3.44 18.62 -9.39
N ILE A 67 -3.48 18.99 -8.11
CA ILE A 67 -4.24 20.13 -7.60
C ILE A 67 -3.26 21.07 -6.89
N PRO A 68 -3.29 22.39 -7.18
CA PRO A 68 -2.52 23.40 -6.47
C PRO A 68 -2.71 23.32 -4.95
N LYS A 69 -1.66 23.64 -4.20
CA LYS A 69 -1.61 23.52 -2.73
C LYS A 69 -2.82 24.17 -2.03
N ASP A 70 -3.10 25.43 -2.36
CA ASP A 70 -4.15 26.19 -1.68
C ASP A 70 -5.55 25.67 -2.04
N GLU A 71 -5.74 25.22 -3.28
CA GLU A 71 -6.99 24.60 -3.75
C GLU A 71 -7.23 23.25 -3.06
N LEU A 72 -6.22 22.36 -3.00
CA LEU A 72 -6.35 21.08 -2.30
C LEU A 72 -6.60 21.27 -0.80
N ASN A 73 -5.94 22.27 -0.19
CA ASN A 73 -6.16 22.60 1.20
C ASN A 73 -7.60 23.05 1.48
N GLN A 74 -8.15 23.90 0.61
CA GLN A 74 -9.54 24.34 0.73
C GLN A 74 -10.52 23.18 0.55
N MET A 75 -10.29 22.31 -0.44
CA MET A 75 -11.12 21.11 -0.65
C MET A 75 -11.13 20.17 0.57
N LEU A 76 -10.01 20.04 1.28
CA LEU A 76 -9.95 19.27 2.52
C LEU A 76 -10.82 19.91 3.61
N ILE A 77 -10.72 21.22 3.80
CA ILE A 77 -11.50 21.98 4.78
C ILE A 77 -12.99 21.86 4.48
N ASP A 78 -13.38 22.08 3.23
CA ASP A 78 -14.79 22.05 2.80
C ASP A 78 -15.41 20.65 2.99
N ALA A 79 -14.61 19.59 2.83
CA ALA A 79 -15.02 18.20 3.07
C ALA A 79 -14.92 17.77 4.55
N GLY A 80 -14.60 18.68 5.47
CA GLY A 80 -14.48 18.40 6.90
C GLY A 80 -13.24 17.58 7.30
N PHE A 81 -12.24 17.48 6.43
CA PHE A 81 -10.95 16.90 6.77
C PHE A 81 -10.04 17.94 7.43
N VAL A 82 -9.07 17.44 8.20
CA VAL A 82 -7.98 18.29 8.72
C VAL A 82 -7.24 18.94 7.53
N PRO A 83 -6.98 20.26 7.54
CA PRO A 83 -6.22 20.95 6.49
C PRO A 83 -4.85 20.30 6.23
N LEU A 84 -4.20 20.67 5.13
CA LEU A 84 -2.81 20.26 4.87
C LEU A 84 -1.91 20.67 6.03
N LYS A 85 -1.10 19.72 6.49
CA LYS A 85 -0.10 19.95 7.54
C LYS A 85 1.18 20.51 6.92
N ASP A 86 1.96 21.28 7.68
CA ASP A 86 3.21 21.87 7.19
C ASP A 86 4.16 20.83 6.58
N LYS A 87 4.30 19.67 7.23
CA LYS A 87 5.11 18.57 6.70
C LYS A 87 4.59 17.99 5.38
N GLU A 88 3.27 18.01 5.18
CA GLU A 88 2.64 17.54 3.94
C GLU A 88 2.88 18.55 2.82
N MET A 89 2.72 19.85 3.12
CA MET A 89 3.02 20.93 2.18
C MET A 89 4.49 20.90 1.75
N ALA A 90 5.41 20.82 2.71
CA ALA A 90 6.85 20.76 2.46
C ALA A 90 7.28 19.50 1.73
N PHE A 91 6.55 18.39 1.82
CA PHE A 91 6.89 17.14 1.15
C PHE A 91 6.35 17.07 -0.28
N TYR A 92 5.08 17.46 -0.49
CA TYR A 92 4.39 17.24 -1.76
C TYR A 92 4.43 18.41 -2.75
N TYR A 93 4.67 19.64 -2.29
CA TYR A 93 4.63 20.86 -3.13
C TYR A 93 5.98 21.58 -3.21
N LYS A 94 7.05 20.80 -3.34
CA LYS A 94 8.40 21.32 -3.60
C LYS A 94 8.57 21.78 -5.04
#